data_AF-A0A969KRP4-F1
#
_entry.id   AF-A0A969KRP4-F1
#
_cell.length_a   1.000
_cell.length_b   1.000
_cell.length_c   1.000
_cell.angle_alpha   90.00
_cell.angle_beta   90.00
_cell.angle_gamma   90.00
#
_symmetry.space_group_name_H-M   'P 1'
#
loop_
_entity.id
_entity.type
_entity.pdbx_description
1 polymer ?
#
loop_
_entity_poly.entity_id
_entity_poly.type
_entity_poly.pdbx_seq_one_letter_code
_entity_poly.pdbx_strand_id
1 'polypeptide(L)'
;MSTTICPNPTEDCPAFLPTNSRKTVREVTPVYWRKLIEVGVPIDAARIIAWAIARYDLGKRLPTAYQQGLIQRYCRFVCRAELWRVNLLAASL
;
A
#
# COMPACT_ATOMS: atom_id res chain seq x y z
N MET A 1 -30.20 -44.14 8.58
CA MET A 1 -28.73 -44.22 8.49
C MET A 1 -28.21 -42.80 8.46
N SER A 2 -27.82 -42.30 9.63
CA SER A 2 -27.26 -40.95 9.80
C SER A 2 -25.78 -41.07 10.15
N THR A 3 -25.12 -39.93 10.02
CA THR A 3 -23.74 -39.59 10.40
C THR A 3 -22.64 -40.16 9.53
N THR A 4 -22.15 -39.32 8.61
CA THR A 4 -20.73 -39.29 8.26
C THR A 4 -20.23 -37.86 8.01
N ILE A 5 -19.59 -37.31 9.04
CA ILE A 5 -18.29 -36.61 9.04
C ILE A 5 -18.12 -35.31 8.23
N CYS A 6 -17.86 -34.22 8.96
CA CYS A 6 -16.82 -33.22 8.67
C CYS A 6 -16.07 -32.95 10.00
N PRO A 7 -14.83 -32.40 10.05
CA PRO A 7 -13.93 -31.99 8.97
C PRO A 7 -12.46 -32.44 9.17
N ASN A 8 -11.59 -32.29 8.17
CA ASN A 8 -10.19 -31.92 8.44
C ASN A 8 -9.64 -31.04 7.30
N PRO A 9 -8.90 -29.95 7.59
CA PRO A 9 -8.42 -28.98 6.62
C PRO A 9 -6.99 -29.30 6.25
N THR A 10 -6.80 -29.97 5.13
CA THR A 10 -5.47 -30.10 4.54
C THR A 10 -5.61 -30.04 3.04
N GLU A 11 -4.83 -29.13 2.47
CA GLU A 11 -4.31 -29.25 1.11
C GLU A 11 -5.28 -28.87 0.00
N ASP A 12 -5.51 -27.57 -0.16
CA ASP A 12 -5.27 -26.95 -1.47
C ASP A 12 -4.94 -25.45 -1.29
N CYS A 13 -3.74 -25.17 -0.77
CA CYS A 13 -3.11 -23.88 -1.03
C CYS A 13 -2.47 -23.98 -2.40
N PRO A 14 -2.95 -23.27 -3.44
CA PRO A 14 -2.25 -23.30 -4.71
C PRO A 14 -0.90 -22.60 -4.53
N ALA A 15 0.15 -23.42 -4.63
CA ALA A 15 1.51 -23.13 -5.03
C ALA A 15 2.05 -21.71 -4.71
N PHE A 16 3.01 -21.67 -3.78
CA PHE A 16 4.09 -20.68 -3.78
C PHE A 16 4.83 -20.77 -5.13
N LEU A 17 4.37 -20.04 -6.14
CA LEU A 17 5.15 -19.79 -7.34
C LEU A 17 6.21 -18.74 -7.02
N PRO A 18 7.50 -18.97 -7.33
CA PRO A 18 8.50 -17.92 -7.28
C PRO A 18 8.31 -17.07 -8.54
N THR A 19 7.47 -16.05 -8.47
CA THR A 19 7.30 -15.16 -9.61
C THR A 19 8.11 -13.90 -9.39
N ASN A 20 9.07 -13.68 -10.28
CA ASN A 20 9.68 -12.40 -10.58
C ASN A 20 8.59 -11.43 -11.08
N SER A 21 7.68 -11.06 -10.19
CA SER A 21 6.49 -10.29 -10.47
C SER A 21 6.77 -8.84 -10.15
N ARG A 22 7.05 -8.04 -11.18
CA ARG A 22 7.02 -6.58 -11.09
C ARG A 22 5.60 -6.18 -10.67
N LYS A 23 5.41 -5.93 -9.38
CA LYS A 23 4.15 -5.38 -8.85
C LYS A 23 3.84 -4.07 -9.57
N THR A 24 2.60 -3.88 -9.96
CA THR A 24 2.12 -2.67 -10.62
C THR A 24 1.61 -1.66 -9.60
N VAL A 25 1.55 -0.38 -10.00
CA VAL A 25 1.00 0.71 -9.16
C VAL A 25 -0.42 0.35 -8.70
N ARG A 26 -1.21 -0.27 -9.59
CA ARG A 26 -2.59 -0.66 -9.31
C ARG A 26 -2.70 -1.75 -8.23
N GLU A 27 -1.72 -2.63 -8.14
CA GLU A 27 -1.69 -3.71 -7.14
C GLU A 27 -1.18 -3.25 -5.77
N VAL A 28 -0.20 -2.34 -5.74
CA VAL A 28 0.37 -1.87 -4.47
C VAL A 28 -0.44 -0.74 -3.82
N THR A 29 -1.15 0.06 -4.62
CA THR A 29 -1.93 1.21 -4.09
C THR A 29 -2.96 0.80 -3.02
N PRO A 30 -3.77 -0.26 -3.21
CA PRO A 30 -4.73 -0.69 -2.18
C PRO A 30 -4.07 -1.09 -0.86
N VAL A 31 -2.86 -1.67 -0.91
CA VAL A 31 -2.10 -2.06 0.28
C VAL A 31 -1.66 -0.82 1.06
N TYR A 32 -1.10 0.17 0.37
CA TYR A 32 -0.68 1.43 1.00
C TYR A 32 -1.87 2.23 1.52
N TRP A 33 -2.96 2.25 0.76
CA TRP A 33 -4.19 2.91 1.15
C TRP A 33 -4.75 2.36 2.46
N ARG A 34 -4.82 1.02 2.58
CA ARG A 34 -5.28 0.37 3.82
C ARG A 34 -4.41 0.74 5.02
N LYS A 35 -3.08 0.66 4.87
CA LYS A 35 -2.14 1.05 5.94
C LYS A 35 -2.35 2.50 6.42
N LEU A 36 -2.64 3.42 5.50
CA LEU A 36 -2.87 4.83 5.83
C LEU A 36 -4.20 5.04 6.57
N ILE A 37 -5.25 4.32 6.19
CA ILE A 37 -6.54 4.37 6.90
C ILE A 37 -6.38 3.81 8.32
N GLU A 38 -5.69 2.68 8.48
CA GLU A 38 -5.47 2.03 9.77
C GLU A 38 -4.75 2.92 10.78
N VAL A 39 -3.85 3.80 10.31
CA VAL A 39 -3.16 4.77 11.17
C VAL A 39 -3.96 6.08 11.38
N GLY A 40 -5.12 6.24 10.74
CA GLY A 40 -6.04 7.37 10.96
C GLY A 40 -6.02 8.47 9.89
N VAL A 41 -5.47 8.22 8.70
CA VAL A 41 -5.56 9.18 7.59
C VAL A 41 -6.97 9.14 6.98
N PRO A 42 -7.63 10.30 6.73
CA PRO A 42 -8.92 10.35 6.06
C PRO A 42 -8.89 9.65 4.70
N ILE A 43 -9.97 8.95 4.36
CA ILE A 43 -10.06 8.04 3.20
C ILE A 43 -9.59 8.72 1.89
N ASP A 44 -10.05 9.95 1.63
CA ASP A 44 -9.70 10.69 0.42
C ASP A 44 -8.21 11.04 0.35
N ALA A 45 -7.66 11.55 1.46
CA ALA A 45 -6.24 11.86 1.55
C ALA A 45 -5.38 10.60 1.45
N ALA A 46 -5.78 9.52 2.13
CA ALA A 46 -5.10 8.24 2.11
C ALA A 46 -5.00 7.68 0.68
N ARG A 47 -6.07 7.79 -0.12
CA ARG A 47 -6.08 7.31 -1.51
C ARG A 47 -5.08 8.05 -2.37
N ILE A 48 -5.02 9.38 -2.23
CA ILE A 48 -4.12 10.24 -3.00
C ILE A 48 -2.66 9.99 -2.60
N ILE A 49 -2.38 9.92 -1.30
CA ILE A 49 -1.05 9.65 -0.76
C ILE A 49 -0.57 8.26 -1.18
N ALA A 50 -1.40 7.23 -1.03
CA ALA A 50 -1.07 5.86 -1.43
C ALA A 50 -0.68 5.77 -2.91
N TRP A 51 -1.44 6.42 -3.79
CA TRP A 51 -1.16 6.45 -5.22
C TRP A 51 0.15 7.17 -5.54
N ALA A 52 0.43 8.29 -4.85
CA ALA A 52 1.68 9.03 -5.02
C ALA A 52 2.88 8.17 -4.61
N ILE A 53 2.82 7.51 -3.46
CA ILE A 53 3.89 6.64 -2.95
C ILE A 53 4.07 5.42 -3.87
N ALA A 54 2.99 4.80 -4.33
CA ALA A 54 3.04 3.69 -5.28
C ALA A 54 3.72 4.06 -6.60
N ARG A 55 3.38 5.22 -7.15
CA ARG A 55 4.03 5.75 -8.37
C ARG A 55 5.50 6.08 -8.15
N TYR A 56 5.84 6.58 -6.97
CA TYR A 56 7.21 6.85 -6.60
C TYR A 56 8.02 5.54 -6.48
N ASP A 57 7.51 4.54 -5.78
CA ASP A 57 8.22 3.28 -5.53
C ASP A 57 8.49 2.50 -6.82
N LEU A 58 7.50 2.39 -7.70
CA LEU A 58 7.56 1.56 -8.90
C LEU A 58 8.01 2.30 -10.16
N GLY A 59 7.74 3.61 -10.23
CA GLY A 59 8.00 4.43 -11.41
C GLY A 59 8.99 5.56 -11.19
N LYS A 60 9.52 5.73 -9.97
CA LYS A 60 10.39 6.86 -9.57
C LYS A 60 9.80 8.23 -9.92
N ARG A 61 8.48 8.32 -10.02
CA ARG A 61 7.77 9.56 -10.33
C ARG A 61 7.53 10.34 -9.05
N LEU A 62 8.01 11.58 -9.01
CA LEU A 62 7.81 12.46 -7.87
C LEU A 62 6.32 12.83 -7.72
N PRO A 63 5.84 13.02 -6.47
CA PRO A 63 4.49 13.51 -6.23
C PRO A 63 4.32 14.95 -6.75
N THR A 64 3.10 15.33 -7.13
CA THR A 64 2.77 16.72 -7.46
C THR A 64 2.78 17.61 -6.20
N ALA A 65 2.83 18.95 -6.37
CA ALA A 65 2.82 19.88 -5.23
C ALA A 65 1.63 19.66 -4.26
N TYR A 66 0.44 19.38 -4.81
CA TYR A 66 -0.73 19.05 -4.01
C TYR A 66 -0.54 17.75 -3.20
N GLN A 67 0.03 16.72 -3.82
CA GLN A 67 0.32 15.45 -3.15
C GLN A 67 1.39 15.62 -2.09
N GLN A 68 2.43 16.40 -2.36
CA GLN A 68 3.47 16.74 -1.38
C GLN A 68 2.86 17.47 -0.19
N GLY A 69 1.95 18.42 -0.40
CA GLY A 69 1.24 19.09 0.68
C GLY A 69 0.43 18.13 1.55
N LEU A 70 -0.24 17.14 0.95
CA LEU A 70 -0.92 16.07 1.69
C LEU A 70 0.07 15.19 2.46
N ILE A 71 1.15 14.76 1.81
CA ILE A 71 2.18 13.92 2.45
C ILE A 71 2.83 14.66 3.63
N GLN A 72 3.14 15.94 3.48
CA GLN A 72 3.69 16.79 4.55
C GLN A 72 2.69 16.93 5.69
N ARG A 73 1.41 17.24 5.39
CA ARG A 73 0.35 17.37 6.39
C ARG A 73 0.16 16.08 7.21
N TYR A 74 0.28 14.93 6.57
CA TYR A 74 0.11 13.62 7.20
C TYR A 74 1.43 12.88 7.43
N CYS A 75 2.57 13.59 7.50
CA CYS A 75 3.90 12.98 7.53
C CYS A 75 4.08 11.98 8.68
N ARG A 76 3.57 12.31 9.87
CA ARG A 76 3.58 11.43 11.05
C ARG A 76 2.87 10.10 10.79
N PHE A 77 1.74 10.14 10.08
CA PHE A 77 0.98 8.95 9.73
C PHE A 77 1.64 8.14 8.63
N VAL A 78 2.21 8.81 7.61
CA VAL A 78 2.99 8.16 6.56
C VAL A 78 4.20 7.42 7.13
N CYS A 79 4.91 8.03 8.09
CA CYS A 79 6.00 7.39 8.82
C CYS A 79 5.51 6.20 9.65
N ARG A 80 4.40 6.35 10.40
CA ARG A 80 3.80 5.27 11.19
C ARG A 80 3.34 4.09 10.33
N ALA A 81 2.90 4.35 9.10
CA ALA A 81 2.52 3.32 8.14
C ALA A 81 3.72 2.67 7.43
N GLU A 82 4.96 3.08 7.75
CA GLU A 82 6.21 2.62 7.12
C GLU A 82 6.28 2.92 5.61
N LEU A 83 5.56 3.96 5.17
CA LEU A 83 5.46 4.37 3.76
C LEU A 83 6.35 5.57 3.42
N TRP A 84 7.11 6.07 4.39
CA TRP A 84 8.02 7.19 4.16
C TRP A 84 9.16 6.82 3.20
N ARG A 85 9.54 7.77 2.33
CA ARG A 85 10.73 7.67 1.47
C ARG A 85 11.51 8.98 1.57
N VAL A 86 12.82 8.89 1.77
CA VAL A 86 13.70 10.06 1.99
C VAL A 86 13.56 11.10 0.87
N ASN A 87 13.46 10.63 -0.37
CA ASN A 87 13.38 11.50 -1.55
C ASN A 87 11.94 11.79 -2.01
N LEU A 88 10.92 11.46 -1.22
CA LEU A 88 9.52 11.70 -1.61
C LEU A 88 9.18 13.20 -1.66
N LEU A 89 9.85 13.99 -0.82
CA LEU A 89 9.70 15.45 -0.73
C LEU A 89 10.88 16.22 -1.34
N ALA A 90 11.87 15.54 -1.94
CA ALA A 90 13.09 16.19 -2.42
C ALA A 90 12.87 17.14 -3.62
N ALA A 91 11.65 17.25 -4.16
CA ALA A 91 11.34 18.18 -5.25
C ALA A 91 11.02 19.61 -4.77
N SER A 92 11.10 19.90 -3.47
CA SER A 92 10.81 21.21 -2.89
C SER A 92 12.06 21.97 -2.41
N LEU A 93 13.24 21.65 -2.95
CA LEU A 93 14.51 22.35 -2.68
C LEU A 93 15.01 23.03 -3.95
#